data_AF-A0AAP8LAD2-F1
#
_entry.id   AF-A0AAP8LAD2-F1
#
_cell.length_a   1.000
_cell.length_b   1.000
_cell.length_c   1.000
_cell.angle_alpha   90.00
_cell.angle_beta   90.00
_cell.angle_gamma   90.00
#
_symmetry.space_group_name_H-M   'P 1'
#
loop_
_entity.id
_entity.type
_entity.pdbx_description
1 polymer ?
#
loop_
_entity_poly.entity_id
_entity_poly.type
_entity_poly.pdbx_seq_one_letter_code
_entity_poly.pdbx_strand_id
1 'polypeptide(L)'
;EYSCFGASEKTCPASAFTVCTRFHTMDQILHKMMKESDNLYAESMYYQIAASTGNKWASAKSARNVERQLIRKIGLNPARYKLADGSGLSLYNYLSAELEVKLLRYAYLNGNIMDHLKHSLPIGG
;
A
#
# COMPACT_ATOMS: atom_id res chain seq x y z
N GLU A 1 -5.49 -22.33 -28.97
CA GLU A 1 -4.36 -22.01 -28.07
C GLU A 1 -4.45 -20.53 -27.72
N TYR A 2 -4.76 -20.21 -26.47
CA TYR A 2 -4.88 -18.81 -26.02
C TYR A 2 -3.48 -18.32 -25.65
N SER A 3 -2.88 -17.49 -26.50
CA SER A 3 -1.65 -16.77 -26.15
C SER A 3 -1.95 -15.79 -25.03
N CYS A 4 -1.39 -16.05 -23.85
CA CYS A 4 -1.33 -15.07 -22.78
C CYS A 4 -0.65 -13.81 -23.31
N PHE A 5 -1.36 -12.68 -23.25
CA PHE A 5 -0.77 -11.35 -23.45
C PHE A 5 0.27 -11.11 -22.34
N GLY A 6 1.52 -11.49 -22.60
CA GLY A 6 2.65 -11.09 -21.79
C GLY A 6 2.83 -9.58 -21.94
N ALA A 7 2.45 -8.82 -20.92
CA ALA A 7 2.80 -7.41 -20.84
C ALA A 7 4.34 -7.31 -20.78
N SER A 8 4.98 -6.91 -21.88
CA SER A 8 6.40 -6.60 -21.86
C SER A 8 6.59 -5.21 -21.25
N GLU A 9 7.43 -5.08 -20.23
CA GLU A 9 7.85 -3.79 -19.70
C GLU A 9 8.63 -3.03 -20.78
N LYS A 10 8.09 -1.88 -21.23
CA LYS A 10 8.73 -1.02 -22.24
C LYS A 10 8.90 0.39 -21.68
N THR A 11 9.99 1.06 -22.07
CA THR A 11 10.23 2.46 -21.71
C THR A 11 9.44 3.36 -22.66
N CYS A 12 8.81 4.41 -22.13
CA CYS A 12 8.16 5.43 -22.95
C CYS A 12 9.19 6.04 -23.93
N PRO A 13 8.93 6.07 -25.26
CA PRO A 13 9.84 6.65 -26.22
C PRO A 13 10.16 8.11 -25.90
N ALA A 14 11.41 8.54 -26.12
CA ALA A 14 11.84 9.90 -25.83
C ALA A 14 11.08 10.98 -26.66
N SER A 15 10.51 10.59 -27.80
CA SER A 15 9.72 11.47 -28.67
C SER A 15 8.23 11.55 -28.30
N ALA A 16 7.80 10.88 -27.24
CA ALA A 16 6.41 10.95 -26.79
C ALA A 16 6.11 12.31 -26.16
N PHE A 17 4.92 12.86 -26.43
CA PHE A 17 4.44 14.08 -25.78
C PHE A 17 3.22 13.74 -24.91
N THR A 18 3.15 14.34 -23.72
CA THR A 18 2.04 14.13 -22.78
C THR A 18 0.80 14.90 -23.25
N VAL A 19 -0.27 14.19 -23.58
CA VAL A 19 -1.55 14.81 -23.97
C VAL A 19 -2.30 15.36 -22.75
N CYS A 20 -2.33 14.59 -21.65
CA CYS A 20 -2.95 15.02 -20.40
C CYS A 20 -2.34 14.29 -19.20
N THR A 21 -2.51 14.88 -18.02
CA THR A 21 -2.15 14.26 -16.74
C THR A 21 -3.37 14.30 -15.82
N ARG A 22 -3.54 13.23 -15.05
CA ARG A 22 -4.56 13.10 -14.01
C ARG A 22 -3.86 12.65 -12.73
N PHE A 23 -4.31 13.18 -11.61
CA PHE A 23 -3.79 12.82 -10.29
C PHE A 23 -4.95 12.69 -9.31
N HIS A 24 -4.74 11.87 -8.30
CA HIS A 24 -5.65 11.73 -7.16
C HIS A 24 -4.82 11.94 -5.89
N THR A 25 -5.44 12.58 -4.90
CA THR A 25 -4.84 12.72 -3.58
C THR A 25 -4.82 11.37 -2.86
N MET A 26 -3.90 11.20 -1.90
CA MET A 26 -3.84 9.97 -1.11
C MET A 26 -5.16 9.72 -0.36
N ASP A 27 -5.83 10.78 0.09
CA ASP A 27 -7.13 10.68 0.78
C ASP A 27 -8.24 10.14 -0.10
N GLN A 28 -8.30 10.56 -1.38
CA GLN A 28 -9.28 10.03 -2.32
C GLN A 28 -9.07 8.53 -2.56
N ILE A 29 -7.81 8.10 -2.63
CA ILE A 29 -7.47 6.69 -2.81
C ILE A 29 -7.78 5.89 -1.53
N LEU A 30 -7.33 6.39 -0.39
CA LEU A 30 -7.52 5.77 0.94
C LEU A 30 -9.00 5.62 1.28
N HIS A 31 -9.83 6.62 0.99
CA HIS A 31 -11.26 6.58 1.28
C HIS A 31 -11.96 5.43 0.55
N LYS A 32 -11.75 5.30 -0.77
CA LYS A 32 -12.32 4.19 -1.55
C LYS A 32 -11.76 2.83 -1.11
N MET A 33 -10.45 2.76 -0.92
CA MET A 33 -9.77 1.56 -0.44
C MET A 33 -10.42 1.02 0.83
N MET A 34 -10.66 1.88 1.83
CA MET A 34 -11.16 1.45 3.14
C MET A 34 -12.68 1.26 3.18
N LYS A 35 -13.46 2.09 2.46
CA LYS A 35 -14.94 1.99 2.46
C LYS A 35 -15.46 0.81 1.63
N GLU A 36 -14.84 0.58 0.47
CA GLU A 36 -15.29 -0.43 -0.50
C GLU A 36 -14.41 -1.69 -0.47
N SER A 37 -13.32 -1.69 0.32
CA SER A 37 -12.31 -2.75 0.32
C SER A 37 -11.71 -2.99 -1.08
N ASP A 38 -11.46 -1.91 -1.83
CA ASP A 38 -10.98 -2.00 -3.21
C ASP A 38 -9.50 -2.40 -3.29
N ASN A 39 -9.26 -3.60 -3.81
CA ASN A 39 -7.93 -4.20 -3.92
C ASN A 39 -7.00 -3.44 -4.87
N LEU A 40 -7.50 -2.84 -5.95
CA LEU A 40 -6.68 -2.09 -6.90
C LEU A 40 -6.14 -0.81 -6.27
N TYR A 41 -6.97 -0.15 -5.46
CA TYR A 41 -6.56 1.03 -4.71
C TYR A 41 -5.54 0.67 -3.63
N ALA A 42 -5.73 -0.48 -2.95
CA ALA A 42 -4.76 -0.99 -1.98
C ALA A 42 -3.39 -1.28 -2.60
N GLU A 43 -3.34 -1.99 -3.73
CA GLU A 43 -2.10 -2.23 -4.46
C GLU A 43 -1.47 -0.92 -4.96
N SER A 44 -2.27 0.03 -5.44
CA SER A 44 -1.77 1.34 -5.89
C SER A 44 -1.09 2.11 -4.74
N MET A 45 -1.70 2.14 -3.56
CA MET A 45 -1.08 2.72 -2.35
C MET A 45 0.20 1.97 -1.97
N TYR A 46 0.19 0.63 -2.04
CA TYR A 46 1.33 -0.21 -1.74
C TYR A 46 2.54 0.09 -2.64
N TYR A 47 2.33 0.23 -3.94
CA TYR A 47 3.39 0.63 -4.86
C TYR A 47 3.80 2.09 -4.70
N GLN A 48 2.92 2.98 -4.26
CA GLN A 48 3.30 4.34 -3.91
C GLN A 48 4.24 4.39 -2.69
N ILE A 49 4.03 3.51 -1.71
CA ILE A 49 4.98 3.31 -0.60
C ILE A 49 6.33 2.82 -1.15
N ALA A 50 6.33 1.85 -2.06
CA ALA A 50 7.56 1.39 -2.71
C ALA A 50 8.27 2.53 -3.47
N ALA A 51 7.54 3.36 -4.21
CA ALA A 51 8.09 4.49 -4.97
C ALA A 51 8.71 5.56 -4.06
N SER A 52 8.15 5.76 -2.86
CA SER A 52 8.67 6.72 -1.88
C SER A 52 10.10 6.42 -1.40
N THR A 53 10.58 5.19 -1.58
CA THR A 53 11.94 4.78 -1.23
C THR A 53 13.02 5.37 -2.15
N GLY A 54 12.65 6.03 -3.25
CA GLY A 54 13.59 6.64 -4.20
C GLY A 54 14.28 5.63 -5.13
N ASN A 55 13.91 4.35 -5.07
CA ASN A 55 14.39 3.34 -6.00
C ASN A 55 13.89 3.64 -7.42
N LYS A 56 14.75 3.41 -8.43
CA LYS A 56 14.40 3.56 -9.85
C LYS A 56 13.14 2.79 -10.23
N TRP A 57 12.87 1.67 -9.55
CA TRP A 57 11.72 0.82 -9.76
C TRP A 57 11.00 0.57 -8.43
N ALA A 58 9.71 0.89 -8.39
CA ALA A 58 8.83 0.56 -7.27
C ALA A 58 8.55 -0.93 -7.28
N SER A 59 9.19 -1.68 -6.39
CA SER A 59 8.99 -3.13 -6.25
C SER A 59 8.29 -3.46 -4.94
N ALA A 60 7.54 -4.56 -4.91
CA ALA A 60 6.96 -5.10 -3.67
C ALA A 60 8.03 -5.36 -2.59
N LYS A 61 9.29 -5.61 -2.95
CA LYS A 61 10.40 -5.71 -1.99
C LYS A 61 10.68 -4.38 -1.28
N SER A 62 10.55 -3.27 -2.00
CA SER A 62 10.78 -1.93 -1.45
C SER A 62 9.67 -1.55 -0.47
N ALA A 63 8.40 -1.80 -0.82
CA ALA A 63 7.28 -1.62 0.11
C ALA A 63 7.47 -2.47 1.38
N ARG A 64 7.77 -3.77 1.23
CA ARG A 64 8.08 -4.65 2.37
C ARG A 64 9.17 -4.12 3.29
N ASN A 65 10.20 -3.48 2.74
CA ASN A 65 11.25 -2.89 3.58
C ASN A 65 10.72 -1.74 4.45
N VAL A 66 9.84 -0.89 3.91
CA VAL A 66 9.18 0.20 4.65
C VAL A 66 8.27 -0.38 5.73
N GLU A 67 7.46 -1.40 5.41
CA GLU A 67 6.62 -2.09 6.40
C GLU A 67 7.45 -2.68 7.54
N ARG A 68 8.57 -3.35 7.22
CA ARG A 68 9.48 -3.90 8.21
C ARG A 68 10.13 -2.82 9.08
N GLN A 69 10.33 -1.61 8.57
CA GLN A 69 10.81 -0.47 9.38
C GLN A 69 9.71 0.02 10.32
N LEU A 70 8.47 0.13 9.85
CA LEU A 70 7.32 0.51 10.69
C LEU A 70 7.08 -0.51 11.81
N ILE A 71 7.11 -1.81 11.51
CA ILE A 71 6.97 -2.88 12.50
C ILE A 71 8.06 -2.79 13.58
N ARG A 72 9.31 -2.50 13.20
CA ARG A 72 10.39 -2.24 14.16
C ARG A 72 10.14 -1.00 15.00
N LYS A 73 9.65 0.08 14.38
CA LYS A 73 9.34 1.34 15.06
C LYS A 73 8.29 1.17 16.15
N ILE A 74 7.29 0.31 15.95
CA ILE A 74 6.26 -0.01 16.96
C ILE A 74 6.71 -1.09 17.96
N GLY A 75 8.00 -1.45 17.98
CA GLY A 75 8.59 -2.36 18.96
C GLY A 75 8.30 -3.84 18.73
N LEU A 76 8.06 -4.25 17.48
CA LEU A 76 7.83 -5.64 17.10
C LEU A 76 8.95 -6.17 16.21
N ASN A 77 9.15 -7.50 16.22
CA ASN A 77 10.13 -8.14 15.34
C ASN A 77 9.51 -8.42 13.95
N PRO A 78 9.95 -7.74 12.88
CA PRO A 78 9.42 -7.92 11.53
C PRO A 78 9.69 -9.31 10.93
N ALA A 79 10.61 -10.10 11.48
CA ALA A 79 10.85 -11.47 11.02
C ALA A 79 9.69 -12.43 11.36
N ARG A 80 8.80 -12.05 12.29
CA ARG A 80 7.64 -12.85 12.71
C ARG A 80 6.42 -12.68 11.80
N TYR A 81 6.48 -11.76 10.84
CA TYR A 81 5.35 -11.41 9.98
C TYR A 81 5.74 -11.53 8.51
N LYS A 82 4.76 -11.88 7.68
CA LYS A 82 4.90 -11.92 6.23
C LYS A 82 3.78 -11.09 5.63
N LEU A 83 4.13 -9.96 5.02
CA LEU A 83 3.22 -9.12 4.25
C LEU A 83 3.64 -9.27 2.79
N ALA A 84 2.75 -9.80 1.96
CA ALA A 84 3.05 -10.19 0.58
C ALA A 84 2.51 -9.20 -0.45
N ASP A 85 1.42 -8.51 -0.11
CA ASP A 85 0.72 -7.55 -0.95
C ASP A 85 0.04 -6.46 -0.10
N GLY A 86 -0.54 -5.44 -0.75
CA GLY A 86 -1.21 -4.34 -0.07
C GLY A 86 -2.70 -4.59 0.17
N SER A 87 -3.32 -5.41 -0.67
CA SER A 87 -4.76 -5.71 -0.64
C SER A 87 -5.17 -6.78 0.37
N GLY A 88 -4.27 -7.66 0.78
CA GLY A 88 -4.60 -8.78 1.64
C GLY A 88 -5.03 -10.05 0.90
N LEU A 89 -5.12 -10.03 -0.44
CA LEU A 89 -5.52 -11.18 -1.26
C LEU A 89 -4.52 -12.34 -1.20
N SER A 90 -3.24 -12.04 -0.94
CA SER A 90 -2.22 -13.06 -0.88
C SER A 90 -2.43 -14.01 0.29
N LEU A 91 -2.49 -15.31 -0.02
CA LEU A 91 -2.50 -16.40 0.97
C LEU A 91 -1.21 -16.45 1.82
N TYR A 92 -0.22 -15.64 1.51
CA TYR A 92 1.04 -15.54 2.22
C TYR A 92 1.10 -14.39 3.23
N ASN A 93 -0.01 -13.70 3.45
CA ASN A 93 -0.13 -12.72 4.52
C ASN A 93 -0.24 -13.44 5.87
N TYR A 94 0.79 -13.34 6.69
CA TYR A 94 0.87 -13.86 8.04
C TYR A 94 1.15 -12.72 9.02
N LEU A 95 0.12 -12.37 9.78
CA LEU A 95 0.13 -11.29 10.77
C LEU A 95 -0.48 -11.78 12.10
N SER A 96 -0.45 -10.94 13.13
CA SER A 96 -1.09 -11.24 14.42
C SER A 96 -1.97 -10.08 14.89
N ALA A 97 -2.97 -10.39 15.71
CA ALA A 97 -3.79 -9.37 16.35
C ALA A 97 -2.96 -8.38 17.19
N GLU A 98 -1.82 -8.81 17.76
CA GLU A 98 -0.90 -7.90 18.46
C GLU A 98 -0.35 -6.82 17.52
N LEU A 99 0.03 -7.19 16.30
CA LEU A 99 0.55 -6.26 15.31
C LEU A 99 -0.51 -5.23 14.92
N GLU A 100 -1.71 -5.68 14.57
CA GLU A 100 -2.81 -4.81 14.18
C GLU A 100 -3.19 -3.85 15.31
N VAL A 101 -3.36 -4.33 16.54
CA VAL A 101 -3.70 -3.49 17.69
C VAL A 101 -2.59 -2.47 17.98
N LYS A 102 -1.31 -2.84 17.84
CA LYS A 102 -0.20 -1.88 17.98
C LYS A 102 -0.20 -0.83 16.86
N LEU A 103 -0.52 -1.20 15.62
CA LEU A 103 -0.66 -0.26 14.52
C LEU A 103 -1.84 0.71 14.74
N LEU A 104 -2.98 0.22 15.22
CA LEU A 104 -4.13 1.06 15.56
C LEU A 104 -3.81 2.02 16.71
N ARG A 105 -3.11 1.55 17.76
CA ARG A 105 -2.63 2.42 18.84
C ARG A 105 -1.64 3.46 18.34
N TYR A 106 -0.72 3.06 17.46
CA TYR A 106 0.22 3.98 16.83
C TYR A 106 -0.51 5.06 16.03
N ALA A 107 -1.50 4.69 15.21
CA ALA A 107 -2.33 5.65 14.50
C ALA A 107 -3.06 6.59 15.47
N TYR A 108 -3.69 6.06 16.53
CA TYR A 108 -4.39 6.85 17.54
C TYR A 108 -3.52 7.88 18.24
N LEU A 109 -2.26 7.56 18.51
CA LEU A 109 -1.31 8.49 19.14
C LEU A 109 -0.75 9.55 18.17
N ASN A 110 -1.01 9.44 16.87
CA ASN A 110 -0.53 10.36 15.85
C ASN A 110 -1.72 11.03 15.16
N GLY A 111 -2.10 12.24 15.62
CA GLY A 111 -3.29 12.97 15.14
C GLY A 111 -3.43 13.02 13.62
N ASN A 112 -2.36 13.40 12.91
CA ASN A 112 -2.38 13.44 11.45
C ASN A 112 -2.74 12.09 10.81
N ILE A 113 -2.27 10.96 11.36
CA ILE A 113 -2.60 9.64 10.82
C ILE A 113 -4.04 9.27 11.18
N MET A 114 -4.42 9.47 12.45
CA MET A 114 -5.75 9.14 12.93
C MET A 114 -6.84 9.91 12.18
N ASP A 115 -6.64 11.19 11.88
CA ASP A 115 -7.63 12.01 11.19
C ASP A 115 -7.94 11.44 9.80
N HIS A 116 -6.92 11.10 9.00
CA HIS A 116 -7.14 10.47 7.69
C HIS A 116 -7.73 9.05 7.82
N LEU A 117 -7.22 8.25 8.75
CA LEU A 117 -7.67 6.87 8.94
C LEU A 117 -9.13 6.80 9.38
N LYS A 118 -9.53 7.58 10.39
CA LYS A 118 -10.88 7.57 10.96
C LYS A 118 -11.96 7.89 9.93
N HIS A 119 -11.71 8.88 9.06
CA HIS A 119 -12.68 9.25 8.02
C HIS A 119 -12.78 8.20 6.90
N SER A 120 -11.73 7.43 6.67
CA SER A 120 -11.72 6.35 5.67
C SER A 120 -12.41 5.07 6.14
N LEU A 121 -12.37 4.74 7.44
CA LEU A 121 -12.91 3.49 7.97
C LEU A 121 -14.44 3.39 7.84
N PRO A 122 -15.00 2.20 7.53
CA PRO A 122 -16.44 1.96 7.60
C PRO A 122 -17.02 2.25 9.00
N ILE A 123 -18.27 2.71 9.04
CA ILE A 123 -19.00 2.99 10.29
C ILE A 123 -20.00 1.86 10.48
N GLY A 124 -20.03 1.27 11.68
CA GLY A 124 -21.05 0.28 12.04
C GLY A 124 -22.43 0.93 12.05
N GLY A 125 -23.37 0.34 11.32
CA GLY A 125 -24.78 0.74 11.30
C GLY A 125 -25.59 0.12 12.43
#